data_AF-A0A5P1DDR4-F1
#
_entry.id   AF-A0A5P1DDR4-F1
#
_cell.length_a   1.000
_cell.length_b   1.000
_cell.length_c   1.000
_cell.angle_alpha   90.00
_cell.angle_beta   90.00
_cell.angle_gamma   90.00
#
_symmetry.space_group_name_H-M   'P 1'
#
loop_
_entity.id
_entity.type
_entity.pdbx_description
1 polymer ?
#
loop_
_entity_poly.entity_id
_entity_poly.type
_entity_poly.pdbx_seq_one_letter_code
_entity_poly.pdbx_strand_id
1 'polypeptide(L)'
;MIKYTTPSMLRADFVIMKVLHESLSGLQPYTILKRSKLSGEIFFKVFSALAAKKLIIERDSLIHLSPEGRAVFLAGSGRVLSGRKSWRQVPSDMKGRKILLGDFYVPNIYLLD
;
A
#
# COMPACT_ATOMS: atom_id res chain seq x y z
N MET A 1 -4.75 25.65 1.66
CA MET A 1 -3.73 24.64 1.29
C MET A 1 -3.34 23.88 2.56
N ILE A 2 -4.00 22.75 2.84
CA ILE A 2 -3.76 21.98 4.07
C ILE A 2 -2.45 21.22 3.87
N LYS A 3 -1.40 21.61 4.60
CA LYS A 3 -0.14 20.86 4.66
C LYS A 3 -0.40 19.60 5.47
N TYR A 4 -0.60 18.47 4.81
CA TYR A 4 -0.55 17.17 5.47
C TYR A 4 0.91 16.94 5.88
N THR A 5 1.24 17.27 7.12
CA THR A 5 2.45 16.79 7.77
C THR A 5 2.32 15.28 7.82
N THR A 6 2.86 14.56 6.83
CA THR A 6 2.75 13.10 6.77
C THR A 6 3.38 12.54 8.04
N PRO A 7 2.61 11.97 8.98
CA PRO A 7 3.23 11.30 10.12
C PRO A 7 4.12 10.20 9.55
N SER A 8 5.35 10.07 10.04
CA SER A 8 6.28 9.02 9.60
C SER A 8 5.72 7.65 10.00
N MET A 9 4.84 7.12 9.15
CA MET A 9 4.22 5.82 9.33
C MET A 9 5.17 4.73 8.87
N LEU A 10 5.25 3.69 9.69
CA LEU A 10 6.04 2.51 9.44
C LEU A 10 5.25 1.53 8.57
N ARG A 11 5.96 0.61 7.91
CA ARG A 11 5.33 -0.44 7.10
C ARG A 11 4.29 -1.24 7.89
N ALA A 12 4.53 -1.48 9.18
CA ALA A 12 3.62 -2.23 10.04
C ALA A 12 2.26 -1.51 10.23
N ASP A 13 2.25 -0.17 10.29
CA ASP A 13 1.01 0.63 10.33
C ASP A 13 0.15 0.33 9.09
N PHE A 14 0.77 0.41 7.91
CA PHE A 14 0.08 0.14 6.63
C PHE A 14 -0.36 -1.31 6.48
N VAL A 15 0.28 -2.28 7.15
CA VAL A 15 -0.15 -3.68 7.11
C VAL A 15 -1.51 -3.83 7.81
N ILE A 16 -1.67 -3.29 9.03
CA ILE A 16 -2.94 -3.33 9.76
C ILE A 16 -4.01 -2.54 8.99
N MET A 17 -3.68 -1.33 8.54
CA MET A 17 -4.61 -0.49 7.77
C MET A 17 -5.03 -1.16 6.45
N LYS A 18 -4.13 -1.87 5.77
CA LYS A 18 -4.46 -2.63 4.56
C LYS A 18 -5.49 -3.72 4.84
N VAL A 19 -5.27 -4.52 5.90
CA VAL A 19 -6.20 -5.59 6.29
C VAL A 19 -7.59 -5.04 6.57
N LEU A 20 -7.67 -3.87 7.21
CA LEU A 20 -8.94 -3.17 7.46
C LEU A 20 -9.54 -2.57 6.18
N HIS A 21 -8.72 -2.02 5.28
CA HIS A 21 -9.18 -1.43 4.02
C HIS A 21 -9.76 -2.46 3.06
N GLU A 22 -9.20 -3.67 3.05
CA GLU A 22 -9.68 -4.80 2.24
C GLU A 22 -10.93 -5.46 2.85
N SER A 23 -11.31 -5.11 4.09
CA SER A 23 -12.56 -5.58 4.71
C SER A 23 -13.72 -4.64 4.39
N LEU A 24 -14.86 -5.20 4.01
CA LEU A 24 -16.10 -4.46 3.75
C LEU A 24 -16.76 -3.94 5.04
N SER A 25 -16.69 -4.70 6.13
CA SER A 25 -17.55 -4.48 7.31
C SER A 25 -16.76 -4.33 8.62
N GLY A 26 -15.48 -3.98 8.55
CA GLY A 26 -14.60 -4.01 9.72
C GLY A 26 -14.20 -5.44 10.10
N LEU A 27 -13.40 -5.61 11.15
CA LEU A 27 -12.87 -6.90 11.59
C LEU A 27 -12.71 -6.96 13.11
N GLN A 28 -12.88 -8.16 13.67
CA GLN A 28 -12.52 -8.45 15.05
C GLN A 28 -11.00 -8.30 15.26
N PRO A 29 -10.52 -7.79 16.40
CA PRO A 29 -9.09 -7.60 16.67
C PRO A 29 -8.24 -8.85 16.43
N TYR A 30 -8.73 -10.01 16.86
CA TYR A 30 -8.06 -11.30 16.65
C TYR A 30 -7.90 -11.64 15.17
N THR A 31 -8.91 -11.36 14.35
CA THR A 31 -8.86 -11.59 12.90
C THR A 31 -7.83 -10.69 12.23
N ILE A 32 -7.70 -9.44 12.68
CA ILE A 32 -6.68 -8.51 12.17
C ILE A 32 -5.29 -9.02 12.54
N LEU A 33 -5.08 -9.45 13.78
CA LEU A 33 -3.81 -10.05 14.22
C LEU A 33 -3.42 -11.21 13.29
N LYS A 34 -4.32 -12.18 13.06
CA LYS A 34 -4.05 -13.34 12.20
C LYS A 34 -3.77 -12.96 10.75
N ARG A 35 -4.51 -12.00 10.18
CA ARG A 35 -4.33 -11.57 8.78
C ARG A 35 -3.11 -10.68 8.57
N SER A 36 -2.71 -9.91 9.58
CA SER A 36 -1.54 -9.02 9.52
C SER A 36 -0.21 -9.77 9.45
N LYS A 37 -0.16 -11.01 9.96
CA LYS A 37 1.06 -11.82 10.11
C LYS A 37 2.17 -11.11 10.91
N LEU A 38 1.82 -10.12 11.73
CA LEU A 38 2.73 -9.47 12.66
C LEU A 38 2.91 -10.35 13.91
N SER A 39 4.05 -10.22 14.59
CA SER A 39 4.19 -10.78 15.93
C SER A 39 3.23 -10.07 16.89
N GLY A 40 2.82 -10.75 17.96
CA GLY A 40 1.85 -10.20 18.93
C GLY A 40 2.29 -8.85 19.50
N GLU A 41 3.56 -8.73 19.93
CA GLU A 41 4.14 -7.50 20.45
C GLU A 41 4.06 -6.33 19.45
N ILE A 42 4.47 -6.58 18.20
CA ILE A 42 4.42 -5.56 17.14
C ILE A 42 2.98 -5.19 16.84
N PHE A 43 2.09 -6.18 16.75
CA PHE A 43 0.68 -5.95 16.51
C PHE A 43 0.07 -5.02 17.57
N PHE A 44 0.22 -5.34 18.85
CA PHE A 44 -0.37 -4.52 19.92
C PHE A 44 0.22 -3.12 19.96
N LYS A 45 1.54 -2.97 19.76
CA LYS A 45 2.19 -1.66 19.69
C LYS A 45 1.61 -0.80 18.56
N VAL A 46 1.49 -1.36 17.36
CA VAL A 46 0.98 -0.67 16.17
C VAL A 46 -0.51 -0.39 16.31
N PHE A 47 -1.29 -1.38 16.76
CA PHE A 47 -2.73 -1.27 16.94
C PHE A 47 -3.08 -0.15 17.93
N SER A 48 -2.44 -0.13 19.10
CA SER A 48 -2.63 0.92 20.10
C SER A 48 -2.23 2.29 19.58
N ALA A 49 -1.13 2.39 18.81
CA ALA A 49 -0.71 3.66 18.20
C ALA A 49 -1.70 4.17 17.15
N LEU A 50 -2.27 3.28 16.32
CA LEU A 50 -3.28 3.63 15.33
C LEU A 50 -4.60 4.07 16.00
N ALA A 51 -5.00 3.40 17.08
CA ALA A 51 -6.18 3.75 17.86
C ALA A 51 -6.00 5.11 18.56
N ALA A 52 -4.85 5.34 19.19
CA ALA A 52 -4.53 6.62 19.83
C ALA A 52 -4.56 7.81 18.85
N LYS A 53 -4.14 7.57 17.59
CA LYS A 53 -4.20 8.56 16.49
C LYS A 53 -5.60 8.68 15.86
N LYS A 54 -6.61 7.93 16.33
CA LYS A 54 -7.98 7.88 15.78
C LYS A 54 -8.05 7.47 14.30
N LEU A 55 -7.04 6.74 13.82
CA LEU A 55 -6.99 6.23 12.45
C LEU A 55 -7.79 4.94 12.28
N ILE A 56 -7.97 4.22 13.38
CA ILE A 56 -8.91 3.10 13.50
C ILE A 56 -9.92 3.43 14.59
N ILE A 57 -11.13 2.91 14.44
CA ILE A 57 -12.25 3.13 15.35
C ILE A 57 -12.97 1.80 15.60
N GLU A 58 -13.55 1.66 16.79
CA GLU A 58 -14.39 0.52 17.13
C GLU A 58 -15.88 0.89 16.93
N ARG A 59 -16.63 0.01 16.27
CA ARG A 59 -18.09 0.09 16.10
C ARG A 59 -18.65 -1.33 16.15
N ASP A 60 -19.68 -1.57 16.95
CA ASP A 60 -20.31 -2.90 17.07
C ASP A 60 -19.31 -4.03 17.35
N SER A 61 -18.33 -3.75 18.21
CA SER A 61 -17.21 -4.66 18.54
C SER A 61 -16.30 -5.04 17.36
N LEU A 62 -16.42 -4.35 16.23
CA LEU A 62 -15.57 -4.48 15.06
C LEU A 62 -14.68 -3.25 14.92
N ILE A 63 -13.46 -3.47 14.45
CA ILE A 63 -12.53 -2.40 14.16
C ILE A 63 -12.67 -1.99 12.70
N HIS A 64 -12.78 -0.70 12.45
CA HIS A 64 -12.85 -0.09 11.14
C HIS A 64 -11.73 0.93 10.96
N LEU A 65 -11.41 1.22 9.70
CA LEU A 65 -10.69 2.44 9.38
C LEU A 65 -11.61 3.65 9.57
N SER A 66 -11.12 4.68 10.25
CA SER A 66 -11.80 5.96 10.25
C SER A 66 -11.69 6.61 8.85
N PRO A 67 -12.53 7.62 8.52
CA PRO A 67 -12.39 8.37 7.28
C PRO A 67 -10.98 8.97 7.11
N GLU A 68 -10.42 9.50 8.18
CA GLU A 68 -9.05 10.03 8.23
C GLU A 68 -8.01 8.91 8.02
N GLY A 69 -8.18 7.77 8.70
CA GLY A 69 -7.34 6.60 8.50
C GLY A 69 -7.35 6.12 7.05
N ARG A 70 -8.52 6.11 6.40
CA ARG A 70 -8.66 5.73 4.99
C ARG A 70 -7.93 6.72 4.08
N ALA A 71 -8.06 8.03 4.32
CA ALA A 71 -7.34 9.04 3.56
C ALA A 71 -5.82 8.89 3.70
N VAL A 72 -5.33 8.70 4.93
CA VAL A 72 -3.90 8.48 5.21
C VAL A 72 -3.38 7.20 4.56
N PHE A 73 -4.15 6.11 4.63
CA PHE A 73 -3.80 4.85 3.99
C PHE A 73 -3.67 5.03 2.47
N LEU A 74 -4.64 5.66 1.81
CA LEU A 74 -4.60 5.87 0.36
C LEU A 74 -3.43 6.77 -0.06
N ALA A 75 -3.13 7.82 0.72
CA ALA A 75 -2.02 8.73 0.44
C ALA A 75 -0.63 8.07 0.58
N GLY A 76 -0.45 7.15 1.53
CA GLY A 76 0.86 6.56 1.85
C GLY A 76 1.10 5.13 1.35
N SER A 77 0.04 4.34 1.16
CA SER A 77 0.12 2.90 0.85
C SER A 77 0.93 2.61 -0.40
N GLY A 78 0.76 3.43 -1.43
CA GLY A 78 1.44 3.29 -2.72
C GLY A 78 2.95 3.45 -2.65
N ARG A 79 3.52 4.09 -1.62
CA ARG A 79 4.99 4.18 -1.42
C ARG A 79 5.52 3.10 -0.49
N VAL A 80 4.76 2.77 0.55
CA VAL A 80 5.25 1.91 1.66
C VAL A 80 4.99 0.43 1.40
N LEU A 81 3.87 0.09 0.75
CA LEU A 81 3.50 -1.31 0.45
C LEU A 81 4.05 -1.79 -0.90
N SER A 82 4.40 -0.87 -1.81
CA SER A 82 5.10 -1.20 -3.04
C SER A 82 6.58 -1.44 -2.76
N GLY A 83 6.94 -2.65 -2.33
CA GLY A 83 8.32 -3.11 -2.51
C GLY A 83 8.68 -3.17 -4.01
N ARG A 84 9.97 -3.20 -4.35
CA ARG A 84 10.41 -3.58 -5.69
C ARG A 84 9.92 -5.02 -5.96
N LYS A 85 8.81 -5.16 -6.65
CA LYS A 85 8.30 -6.47 -7.08
C LYS A 85 9.17 -6.93 -8.25
N SER A 86 9.89 -8.04 -8.09
CA SER A 86 10.79 -8.59 -9.11
C SER A 86 10.09 -8.83 -10.44
N TRP A 87 8.83 -9.28 -10.42
CA TRP A 87 8.03 -9.48 -11.64
C TRP A 87 7.68 -8.19 -12.40
N ARG A 88 7.82 -7.01 -11.79
CA ARG A 88 7.70 -5.71 -12.50
C ARG A 88 8.99 -5.33 -13.22
N GLN A 89 10.10 -6.02 -12.94
CA GLN A 89 11.35 -5.81 -13.64
C GLN A 89 11.32 -6.70 -14.88
N VAL A 90 11.36 -6.07 -16.05
CA VAL A 90 11.60 -6.79 -17.31
C VAL A 90 12.97 -7.48 -17.17
N PRO A 91 13.07 -8.81 -17.37
CA PRO A 91 14.35 -9.51 -17.36
C PRO A 91 15.35 -8.80 -18.28
N SER A 92 16.63 -8.76 -17.89
CA SER A 92 17.69 -8.12 -18.68
C SER A 92 17.69 -8.62 -20.12
N ASP A 93 17.43 -9.91 -20.30
CA ASP A 93 17.53 -10.61 -21.57
C ASP A 93 16.31 -10.35 -22.46
N MET A 94 15.21 -9.85 -21.87
CA MET A 94 14.01 -9.39 -22.57
C MET A 94 14.01 -7.89 -22.84
N LYS A 95 14.98 -7.14 -22.30
CA LYS A 95 15.15 -5.74 -22.64
C LYS A 95 15.81 -5.66 -24.00
N GLY A 96 15.01 -5.33 -25.02
CA GLY A 96 15.56 -4.91 -26.31
C GLY A 96 16.54 -3.75 -26.15
N ARG A 97 17.41 -3.58 -27.15
CA ARG A 97 18.26 -2.40 -27.29
C ARG A 97 17.43 -1.13 -27.09
N LYS A 98 17.93 -0.21 -26.27
CA LYS A 98 17.33 1.12 -26.17
C LYS A 98 17.65 1.88 -27.46
N ILE A 99 16.62 2.31 -28.18
CA ILE A 99 16.77 3.09 -29.42
C ILE A 99 17.38 4.45 -29.08
N LEU A 100 18.50 4.79 -29.73
CA LEU A 100 19.17 6.08 -29.58
C LEU A 100 18.64 7.09 -30.59
N LEU A 101 18.81 8.39 -30.31
CA LEU A 101 18.48 9.44 -31.27
C LEU A 101 19.39 9.27 -32.51
N GLY A 102 18.78 8.99 -33.67
CA GLY A 102 19.50 8.71 -34.93
C GLY A 102 19.59 7.22 -35.30
N ASP A 103 19.05 6.31 -34.49
CA ASP A 103 18.93 4.91 -34.87
C ASP A 103 18.01 4.75 -36.08
N PHE A 104 18.40 3.85 -37.00
CA PHE A 104 17.60 3.50 -38.17
C PHE A 104 16.29 2.84 -37.70
N TYR A 105 15.19 3.60 -37.82
CA TYR A 105 13.86 3.13 -37.51
C TYR A 105 13.21 2.57 -38.77
N VAL A 106 12.79 1.30 -38.71
CA VAL A 106 11.92 0.71 -39.73
C VAL A 106 10.49 0.79 -39.19
N PRO A 107 9.62 1.62 -39.79
CA PRO A 107 8.22 1.69 -39.38
C PRO A 107 7.56 0.33 -39.62
N ASN A 108 6.64 -0.04 -38.74
CA ASN A 108 5.79 -1.20 -39.00
C ASN A 108 4.91 -0.87 -40.21
N ILE A 109 5.02 -1.67 -41.27
CA ILE A 109 4.29 -1.48 -42.53
C ILE A 109 2.77 -1.46 -42.32
N TYR A 110 2.26 -2.16 -41.29
CA TYR A 110 0.84 -2.17 -40.93
C TYR A 110 0.36 -0.90 -40.19
N LEU A 111 1.27 0.04 -39.88
CA LEU A 111 0.94 1.34 -39.30
C LEU A 111 1.00 2.48 -40.34
N LEU A 112 1.19 2.14 -41.62
CA LEU A 112 1.32 3.09 -42.73
C LEU A 112 0.09 3.12 -43.66
N ASP A 113 -0.96 2.35 -43.34
CA ASP A 113 -2.28 2.39 -44.00
C ASP A 113 -3.24 3.36 -43.29
#